data_AF-A0A953Q7V7-F1
#
_entry.id   AF-A0A953Q7V7-F1
#
_cell.length_a   1.000
_cell.length_b   1.000
_cell.length_c   1.000
_cell.angle_alpha   90.00
_cell.angle_beta   90.00
_cell.angle_gamma   90.00
#
_symmetry.space_group_name_H-M   'P 1'
#
loop_
_entity.id
_entity.type
_entity.pdbx_description
1 polymer ?
#
loop_
_entity_poly.entity_id
_entity_poly.type
_entity_poly.pdbx_seq_one_letter_code
_entity_poly.pdbx_strand_id
1 'polypeptide(L)'
;MSRTVLLAIVLLAGLPTRLQPPGAACQSVWFSHELSAKEPFEKAIGGGLIFRLFPTGLGPKGELNGWHMEIVSVQGLRNDFISHDDFIYPVNLPLRFNGTQIFGANYNDDTRASLSYPHVVRFLLRRKDFDRLSTPLENALWPYNAPNPDRAGPDYLDLLKTVTSGQLAVKVLSYATEPGTDSLRRMKFRAEFTVPQDFQFAPEFKTKRVACPPSP
;
A
#
# COMPACT_ATOMS: atom_id res chain seq x y z
N MET A 1 -34.76 -1.58 -75.60
CA MET A 1 -34.03 -2.74 -75.03
C MET A 1 -33.11 -2.21 -73.95
N SER A 2 -33.12 -2.88 -72.80
CA SER A 2 -32.76 -2.38 -71.47
C SER A 2 -31.35 -2.76 -71.00
N ARG A 3 -30.80 -1.93 -70.10
CA ARG A 3 -29.82 -2.21 -69.00
C ARG A 3 -28.38 -2.57 -69.44
N THR A 4 -27.32 -2.04 -68.82
CA THR A 4 -26.98 -2.25 -67.39
C THR A 4 -25.96 -1.22 -66.93
N VAL A 5 -26.22 -0.55 -65.80
CA VAL A 5 -25.27 0.30 -65.05
C VAL A 5 -24.69 -0.56 -63.93
N LEU A 6 -23.36 -0.74 -63.89
CA LEU A 6 -22.68 -1.36 -62.76
C LEU A 6 -22.50 -0.33 -61.64
N LEU A 7 -23.21 -0.52 -60.52
CA LEU A 7 -22.96 0.19 -59.27
C LEU A 7 -21.93 -0.62 -58.46
N ALA A 8 -20.74 -0.06 -58.25
CA ALA A 8 -19.75 -0.61 -57.33
C ALA A 8 -20.14 -0.24 -55.90
N ILE A 9 -20.57 -1.23 -55.11
CA ILE A 9 -20.83 -1.09 -53.67
C ILE A 9 -19.51 -1.31 -52.94
N VAL A 10 -18.90 -0.23 -52.46
CA VAL A 10 -17.78 -0.29 -51.51
C VAL A 10 -18.37 -0.58 -50.14
N LEU A 11 -18.29 -1.84 -49.70
CA LEU A 11 -18.55 -2.24 -48.31
C LEU A 11 -17.42 -1.68 -47.43
N LEU A 12 -17.69 -0.55 -46.76
CA LEU A 12 -16.94 -0.09 -45.61
C LEU A 12 -17.20 -1.07 -44.46
N ALA A 13 -16.34 -2.07 -44.31
CA ALA A 13 -16.27 -2.90 -43.12
C ALA A 13 -15.90 -1.99 -41.93
N GLY A 14 -16.89 -1.64 -41.12
CA GLY A 14 -16.67 -0.98 -39.84
C GLY A 14 -15.83 -1.90 -38.95
N LEU A 15 -14.58 -1.50 -38.72
CA LEU A 15 -13.73 -2.12 -37.71
C LEU A 15 -14.50 -2.08 -36.38
N PRO A 16 -14.72 -3.23 -35.70
CA PRO A 16 -15.26 -3.20 -34.36
C PRO A 16 -14.23 -2.50 -33.48
N THR A 17 -14.53 -1.26 -33.08
CA THR A 17 -13.85 -0.60 -31.98
C THR A 17 -14.01 -1.52 -30.78
N ARG A 18 -12.98 -2.29 -30.45
CA ARG A 18 -12.92 -3.00 -29.18
C ARG A 18 -13.01 -1.93 -28.11
N LEU A 19 -14.19 -1.75 -27.52
CA LEU A 19 -14.34 -1.11 -26.23
C LEU A 19 -13.33 -1.81 -25.32
N GLN A 20 -12.29 -1.08 -24.92
CA GLN A 20 -11.40 -1.54 -23.87
C GLN A 20 -12.29 -1.90 -22.68
N PRO A 21 -12.07 -3.06 -22.01
CA PRO A 21 -12.79 -3.36 -20.79
C PRO A 21 -12.63 -2.14 -19.87
N PRO A 22 -13.71 -1.65 -19.24
CA PRO A 22 -13.63 -0.50 -18.35
C PRO A 22 -12.46 -0.76 -17.40
N GLY A 23 -11.48 0.16 -17.41
CA GLY A 23 -10.34 0.08 -16.51
C GLY A 23 -10.86 -0.22 -15.11
N ALA A 24 -10.23 -1.17 -14.42
CA ALA A 24 -10.72 -1.67 -13.13
C ALA A 24 -11.20 -0.49 -12.27
N ALA A 25 -12.45 -0.54 -11.84
CA ALA A 25 -13.04 0.53 -11.05
C ALA A 25 -12.55 0.39 -9.60
N CYS A 26 -12.03 1.47 -9.04
CA CYS A 26 -11.64 1.55 -7.64
C CYS A 26 -12.56 2.49 -6.88
N GLN A 27 -12.45 2.43 -5.56
CA GLN A 27 -13.07 3.35 -4.62
C GLN A 27 -12.03 3.84 -3.63
N SER A 28 -12.21 5.09 -3.19
CA SER A 28 -11.34 5.77 -2.25
C SER A 28 -12.11 6.26 -1.04
N VAL A 29 -11.46 6.21 0.12
CA VAL A 29 -11.88 6.85 1.38
C VAL A 29 -10.68 7.55 1.99
N TRP A 30 -10.93 8.57 2.80
CA TRP A 30 -9.87 9.25 3.54
C TRP A 30 -10.33 9.68 4.91
N PHE A 31 -9.36 9.91 5.80
CA PHE A 31 -9.57 10.56 7.08
C PHE A 31 -8.33 11.34 7.49
N SER A 32 -8.49 12.19 8.50
CA SER A 32 -7.39 12.91 9.13
C SER A 32 -7.41 12.70 10.63
N HIS A 33 -6.22 12.72 11.23
CA HIS A 33 -6.06 12.61 12.66
C HIS A 33 -4.82 13.39 13.11
N GLU A 34 -4.79 13.77 14.38
CA GLU A 34 -3.66 14.41 15.04
C GLU A 34 -3.18 13.51 16.17
N LEU A 35 -1.87 13.30 16.25
CA LEU A 35 -1.21 12.45 17.24
C LEU A 35 -0.21 13.25 18.04
N SER A 36 -0.15 12.94 19.33
CA SER A 36 0.92 13.39 20.22
C SER A 36 2.01 12.32 20.33
N ALA A 37 3.25 12.72 20.61
CA ALA A 37 4.38 11.80 20.75
C ALA A 37 4.03 10.60 21.64
N LYS A 38 4.47 9.41 21.22
CA LYS A 38 4.26 8.13 21.92
C LYS A 38 2.80 7.65 21.96
N GLU A 39 1.87 8.37 21.33
CA GLU A 39 0.49 7.94 21.18
C GLU A 39 0.39 6.94 20.00
N PRO A 40 -0.13 5.72 20.22
CA PRO A 40 -0.51 4.85 19.12
C PRO A 40 -1.84 5.29 18.49
N PHE A 41 -2.03 4.95 17.23
CA PHE A 41 -3.29 5.17 16.52
C PHE A 41 -3.75 3.90 15.85
N GLU A 42 -5.05 3.63 15.90
CA GLU A 42 -5.68 2.53 15.18
C GLU A 42 -7.00 2.98 14.54
N LYS A 43 -7.23 2.54 13.30
CA LYS A 43 -8.49 2.77 12.59
C LYS A 43 -8.86 1.53 11.79
N ALA A 44 -9.99 0.92 12.11
CA ALA A 44 -10.58 -0.11 11.27
C ALA A 44 -10.86 0.49 9.88
N ILE A 45 -10.35 -0.14 8.82
CA ILE A 45 -10.54 0.32 7.44
C ILE A 45 -11.59 -0.52 6.70
N GLY A 46 -11.83 -1.76 7.10
CA GLY A 46 -12.76 -2.67 6.43
C GLY A 46 -12.10 -4.00 6.08
N GLY A 47 -12.87 -5.00 5.63
CA GLY A 47 -12.33 -6.33 5.28
C GLY A 47 -11.60 -7.05 6.42
N GLY A 48 -11.86 -6.67 7.68
CA GLY A 48 -11.12 -7.16 8.84
C GLY A 48 -9.69 -6.61 8.97
N LEU A 49 -9.38 -5.48 8.31
CA LEU A 49 -8.09 -4.80 8.37
C LEU A 49 -8.16 -3.55 9.26
N ILE A 50 -7.03 -3.26 9.91
CA ILE A 50 -6.82 -2.10 10.79
C ILE A 50 -5.56 -1.38 10.31
N PHE A 51 -5.69 -0.09 10.03
CA PHE A 51 -4.55 0.80 9.84
C PHE A 51 -4.01 1.25 11.19
N ARG A 52 -2.68 1.19 11.36
CA ARG A 52 -2.01 1.51 12.63
C ARG A 52 -0.85 2.46 12.42
N LEU A 53 -0.69 3.37 13.38
CA LEU A 53 0.58 4.08 13.59
C LEU A 53 1.04 3.73 15.00
N PHE A 54 2.15 3.00 15.12
CA PHE A 54 2.69 2.63 16.41
C PHE A 54 3.95 3.46 16.71
N PRO A 55 4.14 3.95 17.95
CA PRO A 55 5.32 4.69 18.31
C PRO A 55 6.56 3.81 18.23
N THR A 56 7.64 4.35 17.68
CA THR A 56 8.91 3.63 17.56
C THR A 56 10.08 4.53 17.97
N GLY A 57 11.05 3.93 18.64
CA GLY A 57 12.35 4.53 18.91
C GLY A 57 13.20 4.44 17.64
N LEU A 58 13.39 5.58 16.99
CA LEU A 58 14.20 5.76 15.80
C LEU A 58 15.62 6.21 16.17
N GLY A 59 16.57 6.06 15.26
CA GLY A 59 17.97 6.40 15.49
C GLY A 59 18.82 5.24 16.05
N PRO A 60 20.15 5.40 16.08
CA PRO A 60 21.10 4.32 16.37
C PRO A 60 21.00 3.76 17.80
N LYS A 61 20.38 4.49 18.74
CA LYS A 61 20.16 4.06 20.13
C LYS A 61 18.68 4.11 20.52
N GLY A 62 17.76 4.27 19.55
CA GLY A 62 16.32 4.38 19.78
C GLY A 62 15.89 5.67 20.50
N GLU A 63 16.72 6.71 20.44
CA GLU A 63 16.53 7.98 21.14
C GLU A 63 15.53 8.94 20.46
N LEU A 64 15.33 8.79 19.15
CA LEU A 64 14.41 9.61 18.38
C LEU A 64 13.00 9.06 18.46
N ASN A 65 11.99 9.91 18.57
CA ASN A 65 10.59 9.46 18.56
C ASN A 65 9.97 9.66 17.18
N GLY A 66 9.33 8.62 16.66
CA GLY A 66 8.48 8.70 15.48
C GLY A 66 7.41 7.62 15.48
N TRP A 67 6.81 7.37 14.32
CA TRP A 67 5.81 6.32 14.15
C TRP A 67 6.17 5.41 13.00
N HIS A 68 5.86 4.14 13.16
CA HIS A 68 5.86 3.19 12.07
C HIS A 68 4.42 2.86 11.66
N MET A 69 4.23 2.72 10.37
CA MET A 69 2.95 2.51 9.70
C MET A 69 2.73 1.04 9.39
N GLU A 70 1.58 0.50 9.79
CA GLU A 70 1.20 -0.87 9.45
C GLU A 70 -0.26 -0.94 8.99
N ILE A 71 -0.57 -1.99 8.24
CA ILE A 71 -1.94 -2.49 8.13
C ILE A 71 -1.94 -3.93 8.60
N VAL A 72 -2.75 -4.26 9.59
CA VAL A 72 -2.83 -5.62 10.14
C VAL A 72 -4.23 -6.19 10.00
N SER A 73 -4.35 -7.51 10.07
CA SER A 73 -5.64 -8.17 10.23
C SER A 73 -6.07 -8.20 11.69
N VAL A 74 -7.37 -8.05 11.96
CA VAL A 74 -7.99 -8.32 13.28
C VAL A 74 -7.69 -9.72 13.83
N GLN A 75 -7.40 -10.69 12.94
CA GLN A 75 -7.00 -12.04 13.35
C GLN A 75 -5.55 -12.07 13.83
N GLY A 76 -4.67 -11.29 13.22
CA GLY A 76 -3.25 -11.19 13.58
C GLY A 76 -3.02 -10.54 14.94
N LEU A 77 -3.92 -9.66 15.37
CA LEU A 77 -3.87 -9.02 16.70
C LEU A 77 -4.08 -9.99 17.88
N ARG A 78 -4.44 -11.25 17.64
CA ARG A 78 -4.73 -12.25 18.69
C ARG A 78 -3.53 -13.14 19.06
N ASN A 79 -2.42 -13.02 18.35
CA ASN A 79 -1.25 -13.88 18.55
C ASN A 79 -0.11 -13.05 19.18
N ASP A 80 0.07 -13.18 20.49
CA ASP A 80 0.89 -12.31 21.36
C ASP A 80 2.42 -12.50 21.24
N PHE A 81 2.92 -13.02 20.12
CA PHE A 81 4.36 -13.13 19.88
C PHE A 81 4.69 -12.54 18.51
N ILE A 82 5.39 -11.40 18.55
CA ILE A 82 6.15 -10.75 17.47
C ILE A 82 6.12 -11.54 16.14
N SER A 83 5.01 -11.40 15.40
CA SER A 83 4.96 -11.66 13.97
C SER A 83 3.89 -10.78 13.33
N HIS A 84 4.32 -9.69 12.69
CA HIS A 84 4.70 -9.64 11.28
C HIS A 84 3.51 -9.76 10.30
N ASP A 85 2.27 -9.72 10.78
CA ASP A 85 1.08 -9.58 9.92
C ASP A 85 0.90 -8.14 9.38
N ASP A 86 2.00 -7.44 9.08
CA ASP A 86 1.93 -6.19 8.36
C ASP A 86 1.67 -6.48 6.87
N PHE A 87 0.47 -6.13 6.41
CA PHE A 87 0.00 -6.33 5.05
C PHE A 87 0.61 -5.33 4.07
N ILE A 88 1.37 -4.34 4.55
CA ILE A 88 2.15 -3.42 3.73
C ILE A 88 3.46 -4.08 3.31
N TYR A 89 4.23 -4.64 4.26
CA TYR A 89 5.59 -5.12 4.04
C TYR A 89 5.77 -6.07 2.83
N PRO A 90 4.92 -7.11 2.60
CA PRO A 90 5.11 -8.06 1.51
C PRO A 90 4.89 -7.52 0.10
N VAL A 91 4.48 -6.27 -0.08
CA VAL A 91 4.10 -5.73 -1.40
C VAL A 91 4.75 -4.38 -1.74
N ASN A 92 5.76 -3.97 -0.98
CA ASN A 92 6.49 -2.72 -1.21
C ASN A 92 8.00 -2.99 -1.29
N LEU A 93 8.58 -2.75 -2.47
CA LEU A 93 10.02 -2.81 -2.67
C LEU A 93 10.69 -1.47 -2.33
N PRO A 94 11.95 -1.47 -1.88
CA PRO A 94 12.77 -2.64 -1.53
C PRO A 94 12.24 -3.36 -0.28
N LEU A 95 12.47 -4.67 -0.14
CA LEU A 95 12.01 -5.44 1.02
C LEU A 95 12.79 -5.14 2.31
N ARG A 96 13.96 -4.50 2.20
CA ARG A 96 14.82 -4.14 3.32
C ARG A 96 15.08 -2.66 3.28
N PHE A 97 15.19 -2.06 4.47
CA PHE A 97 15.50 -0.64 4.62
C PHE A 97 14.50 0.29 3.90
N ASN A 98 13.24 -0.14 3.79
CA ASN A 98 12.19 0.67 3.20
C ASN A 98 11.69 1.71 4.21
N GLY A 99 12.07 2.97 4.00
CA GLY A 99 11.67 4.08 4.85
C GLY A 99 10.22 4.53 4.67
N THR A 100 9.48 4.03 3.66
CA THR A 100 8.14 4.55 3.34
C THR A 100 7.11 4.33 4.44
N GLN A 101 7.35 3.38 5.36
CA GLN A 101 6.50 3.11 6.52
C GLN A 101 6.91 3.88 7.77
N ILE A 102 7.95 4.72 7.73
CA ILE A 102 8.48 5.42 8.91
C ILE A 102 8.17 6.92 8.82
N PHE A 103 7.51 7.46 9.83
CA PHE A 103 7.31 8.90 10.03
C PHE A 103 8.30 9.40 11.08
N GLY A 104 9.27 10.20 10.65
CA GLY A 104 10.40 10.65 11.45
C GLY A 104 11.74 10.33 10.77
N ALA A 105 12.84 10.64 11.45
CA ALA A 105 14.17 10.34 10.96
C ALA A 105 14.38 8.83 10.74
N ASN A 106 14.98 8.46 9.62
CA ASN A 106 15.28 7.08 9.26
C ASN A 106 16.73 6.98 8.74
N TYR A 107 17.15 5.81 8.26
CA TYR A 107 18.54 5.58 7.82
C TYR A 107 19.01 6.54 6.71
N ASN A 108 18.09 7.03 5.88
CA ASN A 108 18.40 7.85 4.71
C ASN A 108 17.96 9.32 4.84
N ASP A 109 17.01 9.61 5.74
CA ASP A 109 16.34 10.91 5.82
C ASP A 109 16.25 11.43 7.26
N ASP A 110 16.41 12.75 7.43
CA ASP A 110 15.98 13.42 8.66
C ASP A 110 14.44 13.51 8.75
N THR A 111 13.92 13.95 9.91
CA THR A 111 12.47 14.09 10.11
C THR A 111 11.81 15.02 9.09
N ARG A 112 12.47 16.11 8.69
CA ARG A 112 11.90 17.05 7.71
C ARG A 112 11.81 16.42 6.33
N ALA A 113 12.89 15.78 5.87
CA ALA A 113 12.97 15.12 4.59
C ALA A 113 11.93 13.99 4.49
N SER A 114 11.89 13.11 5.49
CA SER A 114 10.93 12.01 5.61
C SER A 114 9.48 12.48 5.45
N LEU A 115 9.11 13.59 6.11
CA LEU A 115 7.73 14.10 6.13
C LEU A 115 7.38 15.07 4.98
N SER A 116 8.33 15.38 4.10
CA SER A 116 8.15 16.40 3.05
C SER A 116 7.32 15.92 1.86
N TYR A 117 7.13 14.60 1.72
CA TYR A 117 6.36 13.99 0.64
C TYR A 117 5.28 13.04 1.19
N PRO A 118 4.22 12.74 0.41
CA PRO A 118 3.30 11.68 0.77
C PRO A 118 3.99 10.32 0.84
N HIS A 119 3.76 9.58 1.92
CA HIS A 119 4.13 8.18 2.04
C HIS A 119 3.12 7.35 1.26
N VAL A 120 3.51 6.83 0.11
CA VAL A 120 2.64 6.03 -0.76
C VAL A 120 3.12 4.59 -0.72
N VAL A 121 2.25 3.69 -0.27
CA VAL A 121 2.51 2.26 -0.15
C VAL A 121 1.35 1.45 -0.69
N ARG A 122 1.62 0.20 -1.04
CA ARG A 122 0.59 -0.82 -1.30
C ARG A 122 0.30 -1.64 -0.06
N PHE A 123 -0.84 -2.30 -0.04
CA PHE A 123 -1.16 -3.26 1.01
C PHE A 123 -2.03 -4.40 0.48
N LEU A 124 -1.90 -5.56 1.11
CA LEU A 124 -2.74 -6.72 0.82
C LEU A 124 -4.16 -6.50 1.32
N LEU A 125 -5.14 -7.01 0.59
CA LEU A 125 -6.56 -6.87 0.95
C LEU A 125 -7.08 -8.07 1.74
N ARG A 126 -6.36 -9.20 1.73
CA ARG A 126 -6.86 -10.51 2.17
C ARG A 126 -5.75 -11.33 2.81
N ARG A 127 -6.09 -12.04 3.88
CA ARG A 127 -5.17 -12.94 4.60
C ARG A 127 -4.57 -14.02 3.70
N LYS A 128 -5.39 -14.61 2.83
CA LYS A 128 -4.95 -15.65 1.88
C LYS A 128 -3.77 -15.20 1.02
N ASP A 129 -3.73 -13.93 0.59
CA ASP A 129 -2.63 -13.44 -0.23
C ASP A 129 -1.37 -13.16 0.59
N PHE A 130 -1.53 -12.75 1.86
CA PHE A 130 -0.43 -12.67 2.82
C PHE A 130 0.21 -14.05 3.04
N ASP A 131 -0.60 -15.05 3.36
CA ASP A 131 -0.12 -16.43 3.59
C ASP A 131 0.59 -17.00 2.36
N ARG A 132 0.06 -16.73 1.15
CA ARG A 132 0.68 -17.14 -0.12
C ARG A 132 2.04 -16.50 -0.35
N LEU A 133 2.24 -15.25 0.08
CA LEU A 133 3.48 -14.51 -0.12
C LEU A 133 4.54 -14.79 0.96
N SER A 134 4.14 -15.25 2.16
CA SER A 134 5.02 -15.35 3.33
C SER A 134 6.31 -16.15 3.08
N THR A 135 6.21 -17.41 2.63
CA THR A 135 7.41 -18.23 2.36
C THR A 135 8.24 -17.72 1.17
N PRO A 136 7.65 -17.36 0.01
CA PRO A 136 8.39 -16.73 -1.08
C PRO A 136 9.12 -15.44 -0.66
N LEU A 137 8.47 -14.61 0.17
CA LEU A 137 9.06 -13.40 0.72
C LEU A 137 10.27 -13.71 1.61
N GLU A 138 10.14 -14.67 2.53
CA GLU A 138 11.24 -15.10 3.39
C GLU A 138 12.43 -15.61 2.57
N ASN A 139 12.16 -16.43 1.55
CA ASN A 139 13.18 -16.91 0.62
C ASN A 139 13.85 -15.76 -0.13
N ALA A 140 13.08 -14.78 -0.62
CA ALA A 140 13.62 -13.61 -1.31
C ALA A 140 14.46 -12.71 -0.39
N LEU A 141 14.08 -12.62 0.90
CA LEU A 141 14.85 -11.91 1.91
C LEU A 141 16.14 -12.65 2.26
N TRP A 142 16.09 -13.98 2.38
CA TRP A 142 17.24 -14.80 2.79
C TRP A 142 17.55 -15.89 1.76
N PRO A 143 18.00 -15.54 0.53
CA PRO A 143 18.12 -16.51 -0.56
C PRO A 143 19.04 -17.68 -0.24
N TYR A 144 20.08 -17.47 0.58
CA TYR A 144 21.02 -18.51 0.98
C TYR A 144 20.40 -19.64 1.82
N ASN A 145 19.21 -19.42 2.39
CA ASN A 145 18.44 -20.43 3.12
C ASN A 145 17.32 -21.05 2.27
N ALA A 146 17.07 -20.53 1.07
CA ALA A 146 15.97 -20.98 0.23
C ALA A 146 16.27 -22.35 -0.43
N PRO A 147 15.25 -23.17 -0.73
CA PRO A 147 15.44 -24.41 -1.48
C PRO A 147 16.04 -24.22 -2.89
N ASN A 148 15.80 -23.04 -3.49
CA ASN A 148 16.38 -22.65 -4.78
C ASN A 148 16.87 -21.19 -4.71
N PRO A 149 18.08 -20.94 -4.18
CA PRO A 149 18.60 -19.59 -3.92
C PRO A 149 18.58 -18.67 -5.13
N ASP A 150 18.94 -19.18 -6.31
CA ASP A 150 19.04 -18.40 -7.56
C ASP A 150 17.68 -17.95 -8.09
N ARG A 151 16.60 -18.58 -7.64
CA ARG A 151 15.22 -18.32 -8.07
C ARG A 151 14.38 -17.60 -7.03
N ALA A 152 14.84 -17.50 -5.78
CA ALA A 152 14.06 -16.97 -4.66
C ALA A 152 13.49 -15.56 -4.92
N GLY A 153 14.33 -14.65 -5.43
CA GLY A 153 13.90 -13.30 -5.80
C GLY A 153 12.91 -13.28 -6.98
N PRO A 154 13.27 -13.85 -8.16
CA PRO A 154 12.36 -13.92 -9.31
C PRO A 154 11.01 -14.58 -9.01
N ASP A 155 11.00 -15.70 -8.29
CA ASP A 155 9.76 -16.44 -7.98
C ASP A 155 8.83 -15.61 -7.08
N TYR A 156 9.39 -14.88 -6.10
CA TYR A 156 8.63 -13.93 -5.30
C TYR A 156 8.07 -12.77 -6.13
N LEU A 157 8.89 -12.16 -7.00
CA LEU A 157 8.45 -11.04 -7.85
C LEU A 157 7.36 -11.46 -8.85
N ASP A 158 7.46 -12.66 -9.42
CA ASP A 158 6.43 -13.19 -10.31
C ASP A 158 5.13 -13.47 -9.57
N LEU A 159 5.21 -14.01 -8.34
CA LEU A 159 4.04 -14.18 -7.50
C LEU A 159 3.40 -12.83 -7.11
N LEU A 160 4.22 -11.83 -6.76
CA LEU A 160 3.76 -10.49 -6.38
C LEU A 160 2.88 -9.84 -7.47
N LYS A 161 3.23 -10.00 -8.74
CA LYS A 161 2.44 -9.49 -9.89
C LYS A 161 1.03 -10.07 -9.97
N THR A 162 0.78 -11.23 -9.35
CA THR A 162 -0.53 -11.90 -9.37
C THR A 162 -1.46 -11.42 -8.25
N VAL A 163 -0.94 -10.63 -7.31
CA VAL A 163 -1.66 -10.25 -6.10
C VAL A 163 -2.37 -8.92 -6.29
N THR A 164 -3.65 -8.89 -5.92
CA THR A 164 -4.43 -7.65 -5.90
C THR A 164 -4.15 -6.88 -4.61
N SER A 165 -3.67 -5.65 -4.75
CA SER A 165 -3.34 -4.75 -3.63
C SER A 165 -4.27 -3.53 -3.57
N GLY A 166 -4.47 -2.99 -2.38
CA GLY A 166 -4.86 -1.60 -2.19
C GLY A 166 -3.65 -0.67 -2.25
N GLN A 167 -3.92 0.63 -2.35
CA GLN A 167 -2.93 1.70 -2.17
C GLN A 167 -3.32 2.55 -0.96
N LEU A 168 -2.34 2.87 -0.13
CA LEU A 168 -2.43 3.83 0.96
C LEU A 168 -1.50 5.01 0.65
N ALA A 169 -2.05 6.22 0.65
CA ALA A 169 -1.28 7.45 0.65
C ALA A 169 -1.47 8.19 1.97
N VAL A 170 -0.39 8.41 2.71
CA VAL A 170 -0.40 9.21 3.94
C VAL A 170 0.39 10.49 3.74
N LYS A 171 -0.28 11.64 3.89
CA LYS A 171 0.35 12.96 3.83
C LYS A 171 0.37 13.58 5.22
N VAL A 172 1.55 14.00 5.67
CA VAL A 172 1.66 14.86 6.85
C VAL A 172 1.22 16.28 6.47
N LEU A 173 0.25 16.79 7.21
CA LEU A 173 -0.32 18.12 7.03
C LEU A 173 0.41 19.17 7.87
N SER A 174 0.84 18.78 9.07
CA SER A 174 1.66 19.60 9.96
C SER A 174 2.33 18.74 11.02
N TYR A 175 3.48 19.13 11.53
CA TYR A 175 4.17 18.44 12.61
C TYR A 175 4.96 19.44 13.47
N ALA A 176 5.41 18.98 14.65
CA ALA A 176 6.42 19.69 15.43
C ALA A 176 7.45 18.71 15.99
N THR A 177 8.69 19.16 16.11
CA THR A 177 9.79 18.38 16.69
C THR A 177 10.23 18.95 18.04
N GLU A 178 10.93 18.13 18.82
CA GLU A 178 11.63 18.55 20.02
C GLU A 178 12.88 19.37 19.63
N PRO A 179 13.10 20.56 20.21
CA PRO A 179 14.27 21.37 19.91
C PRO A 179 15.58 20.59 20.09
N GLY A 180 16.42 20.59 19.06
CA GLY A 180 17.76 20.00 19.10
C GLY A 180 17.84 18.48 18.97
N THR A 181 16.72 17.76 18.81
CA THR A 181 16.73 16.29 18.73
C THR A 181 15.93 15.70 17.58
N ASP A 182 15.29 16.48 16.71
CA ASP A 182 14.45 16.00 15.57
C ASP A 182 13.32 15.01 15.91
N SER A 183 13.12 14.68 17.19
CA SER A 183 12.06 13.79 17.67
C SER A 183 10.70 14.42 17.44
N LEU A 184 9.76 13.65 16.90
CA LEU A 184 8.41 14.16 16.70
C LEU A 184 7.65 14.30 18.02
N ARG A 185 7.09 15.50 18.24
CA ARG A 185 6.21 15.83 19.37
C ARG A 185 4.74 15.69 19.03
N ARG A 186 4.38 16.07 17.80
CA ARG A 186 3.02 15.98 17.28
C ARG A 186 3.04 15.85 15.77
N MET A 187 2.02 15.20 15.23
CA MET A 187 1.81 15.06 13.80
C MET A 187 0.32 15.08 13.48
N LYS A 188 -0.07 15.91 12.52
CA LYS A 188 -1.38 15.83 11.88
C LYS A 188 -1.21 15.25 10.50
N PHE A 189 -1.98 14.22 10.17
CA PHE A 189 -1.89 13.52 8.89
C PHE A 189 -3.25 13.37 8.22
N ARG A 190 -3.20 13.05 6.93
CA ARG A 190 -4.34 12.55 6.15
C ARG A 190 -3.93 11.22 5.54
N ALA A 191 -4.73 10.19 5.80
CA ALA A 191 -4.60 8.88 5.17
C ALA A 191 -5.70 8.72 4.12
N GLU A 192 -5.34 8.27 2.92
CA GLU A 192 -6.25 7.98 1.82
C GLU A 192 -6.01 6.55 1.32
N PHE A 193 -7.08 5.76 1.29
CA PHE A 193 -7.06 4.37 0.87
C PHE A 193 -7.79 4.24 -0.44
N THR A 194 -7.14 3.65 -1.45
CA THR A 194 -7.75 3.32 -2.73
C THR A 194 -7.70 1.81 -2.94
N VAL A 195 -8.85 1.21 -3.18
CA VAL A 195 -9.01 -0.26 -3.27
C VAL A 195 -9.96 -0.62 -4.40
N PRO A 196 -9.93 -1.87 -4.91
CA PRO A 196 -10.93 -2.39 -5.83
C PRO A 196 -12.37 -2.24 -5.32
N GLN A 197 -13.33 -2.14 -6.25
CA GLN A 197 -14.73 -1.88 -5.93
C GLN A 197 -15.42 -2.99 -5.11
N ASP A 198 -14.89 -4.22 -5.09
CA ASP A 198 -15.43 -5.34 -4.31
C ASP A 198 -15.01 -5.30 -2.83
N PHE A 199 -14.00 -4.49 -2.46
CA PHE A 199 -13.59 -4.31 -1.07
C PHE A 199 -14.67 -3.59 -0.26
N GLN A 200 -14.95 -4.07 0.94
CA GLN A 200 -15.93 -3.46 1.83
C GLN A 200 -15.23 -2.64 2.90
N PHE A 201 -15.30 -1.31 2.77
CA PHE A 201 -14.82 -0.39 3.80
C PHE A 201 -15.67 -0.49 5.08
N ALA A 202 -15.12 -0.05 6.20
CA ALA A 202 -15.86 0.07 7.44
C ALA A 202 -17.06 1.05 7.27
N PRO A 203 -18.22 0.80 7.90
CA PRO A 203 -19.48 1.50 7.60
C PRO A 203 -19.45 3.02 7.78
N GLU A 204 -18.53 3.54 8.59
CA GLU A 204 -18.39 4.97 8.83
C GLU A 204 -17.79 5.74 7.64
N PHE A 205 -17.18 5.05 6.67
CA PHE A 205 -16.54 5.70 5.54
C PHE A 205 -17.52 5.99 4.41
N LYS A 206 -17.44 7.20 3.88
CA LYS A 206 -18.10 7.58 2.64
C LYS A 206 -17.15 7.31 1.47
N THR A 207 -17.52 6.38 0.61
CA THR A 207 -16.68 5.97 -0.52
C THR A 207 -16.89 6.88 -1.72
N LYS A 208 -15.83 7.09 -2.50
CA LYS A 208 -15.87 7.80 -3.78
C LYS A 208 -15.28 6.91 -4.86
N ARG A 209 -15.95 6.77 -6.01
CA ARG A 209 -15.39 6.07 -7.17
C ARG A 209 -14.22 6.85 -7.76
N VAL A 210 -13.14 6.13 -8.07
CA VAL A 210 -11.88 6.67 -8.62
C VAL A 210 -11.29 5.66 -9.62
N ALA A 211 -10.38 6.13 -10.46
CA ALA A 211 -9.56 5.23 -11.27
C ALA A 211 -8.62 4.42 -10.36
N CYS A 212 -8.40 3.14 -10.68
CA CYS A 212 -7.40 2.37 -9.95
C CYS A 212 -5.99 2.90 -10.21
N PRO A 213 -5.11 2.90 -9.19
CA PRO A 213 -3.69 3.12 -9.41
C PRO A 213 -3.12 2.09 -10.40
N PRO A 214 -2.06 2.42 -11.15
CA PRO A 214 -1.37 1.44 -11.97
C PRO A 214 -0.95 0.23 -11.12
N SER A 215 -0.82 -0.96 -11.69
CA SER A 215 -0.21 -2.10 -10.97
C SER A 215 1.28 -1.83 -10.72
N PRO A 216 1.88 -2.42 -9.66
CA PRO A 216 3.33 -2.35 -9.47
C PRO A 216 4.09 -3.11 -10.57
#